data_AF-A0A2N6DDB4-F1
#
_entry.id   AF-A0A2N6DDB4-F1
#
_cell.length_a   1.000
_cell.length_b   1.000
_cell.length_c   1.000
_cell.angle_alpha   90.00
_cell.angle_beta   90.00
_cell.angle_gamma   90.00
#
_symmetry.space_group_name_H-M   'P 1'
#
loop_
_entity.id
_entity.type
_entity.pdbx_description
1 polymer ?
#
loop_
_entity_poly.entity_id
_entity_poly.type
_entity_poly.pdbx_seq_one_letter_code
_entity_poly.pdbx_strand_id
1 'polypeptide(L)'
;MSRKKQQQQVEEEAVDKMDLFLAEHYKKLLAGVAVLLILFLAGYAFKTMQASKNDLLASKAGQLEMIVTMSCGKNQLYNYLAMTTEYPAVGDYVNLKAGEVLLVNGDKDGAAPLLATAGGDYKELADGLAFDAGVGNINPETYLTAGKMGALWYYRAYLASEGDKQKEILETFKVKYPNNELLQQIERWDG
;
A
#
# COMPACT_ATOMS: atom_id res chain seq x y z
N MET A 1 48.10 66.90 57.81
CA MET A 1 48.49 65.48 57.94
C MET A 1 47.65 64.65 56.99
N SER A 2 48.33 63.83 56.19
CA SER A 2 47.77 62.93 55.17
C SER A 2 46.89 61.83 55.77
N ARG A 3 45.75 61.53 55.15
CA ARG A 3 45.22 60.16 55.05
C ARG A 3 44.58 59.95 53.68
N LYS A 4 45.33 59.24 52.82
CA LYS A 4 44.87 58.62 51.57
C LYS A 4 43.59 57.82 51.82
N LYS A 5 42.51 58.09 51.09
CA LYS A 5 41.41 57.12 50.92
C LYS A 5 41.90 56.07 49.92
N GLN A 6 42.17 54.86 50.41
CA GLN A 6 42.39 53.68 49.57
C GLN A 6 41.12 53.45 48.75
N GLN A 7 41.28 53.41 47.42
CA GLN A 7 40.32 52.77 46.54
C GLN A 7 40.30 51.28 46.89
N GLN A 8 39.21 50.81 47.49
CA GLN A 8 38.91 49.39 47.47
C GLN A 8 38.49 49.05 46.04
N GLN A 9 39.40 48.42 45.32
CA GLN A 9 39.09 47.58 44.18
C GLN A 9 38.14 46.50 44.70
N VAL A 10 36.86 46.61 44.36
CA VAL A 10 35.97 45.47 44.41
C VAL A 10 36.30 44.67 43.17
N GLU A 11 37.02 43.58 43.40
CA GLU A 11 37.30 42.53 42.43
C GLU A 11 35.94 42.08 41.87
N GLU A 12 35.67 42.42 40.60
CA GLU A 12 34.55 41.85 39.86
C GLU A 12 34.84 40.36 39.72
N GLU A 13 34.30 39.55 40.64
CA GLU A 13 34.11 38.13 40.35
C GLU A 13 33.36 38.08 39.03
N ALA A 14 34.00 37.50 38.02
CA ALA A 14 33.38 37.19 36.75
C ALA A 14 32.22 36.24 37.06
N VAL A 15 31.04 36.80 37.35
CA VAL A 15 29.80 36.04 37.36
C VAL A 15 29.72 35.46 35.96
N ASP A 16 29.98 34.16 35.90
CA ASP A 16 30.14 33.41 34.68
C ASP A 16 28.96 33.78 33.79
N LYS A 17 29.21 34.31 32.59
CA LYS A 17 28.15 34.86 31.71
C LYS A 17 27.07 33.81 31.44
N MET A 18 27.42 32.53 31.61
CA MET A 18 26.54 31.39 31.59
C MET A 18 25.57 31.33 32.79
N ASP A 19 26.02 31.62 34.01
CA ASP A 19 25.19 31.66 35.22
C ASP A 19 24.23 32.84 35.22
N LEU A 20 24.66 34.00 34.70
CA LEU A 20 23.77 35.17 34.56
C LEU A 20 22.69 34.92 33.50
N PHE A 21 23.07 34.33 32.36
CA PHE A 21 22.16 33.96 31.28
C PHE A 21 21.15 32.89 31.72
N LEU A 22 21.61 31.89 32.48
CA LEU A 22 20.73 30.91 33.11
C LEU A 22 19.79 31.61 34.09
N ALA A 23 20.27 32.43 35.03
CA ALA A 23 19.40 33.12 35.99
C ALA A 23 18.30 33.97 35.32
N GLU A 24 18.61 34.68 34.23
CA GLU A 24 17.68 35.57 33.55
C GLU A 24 16.70 34.85 32.61
N HIS A 25 17.09 33.71 32.04
CA HIS A 25 16.30 33.00 31.03
C HIS A 25 15.87 31.58 31.42
N TYR A 26 16.27 31.08 32.59
CA TYR A 26 15.99 29.71 33.06
C TYR A 26 14.50 29.36 32.98
N LYS A 27 13.60 30.27 33.39
CA LYS A 27 12.15 30.02 33.31
C LYS A 27 11.65 29.87 31.88
N LYS A 28 12.20 30.64 30.93
CA LYS A 28 11.85 30.56 29.50
C LYS A 28 12.45 29.30 28.86
N LEU A 29 13.68 28.94 29.22
CA LEU A 29 14.34 27.71 28.80
C LEU A 29 13.60 26.48 29.32
N LEU A 30 13.24 26.45 30.60
CA LEU A 30 12.46 25.39 31.23
C LEU A 30 11.08 25.26 30.60
N ALA A 31 10.39 26.38 30.36
CA ALA A 31 9.11 26.39 29.65
C ALA A 31 9.24 25.88 28.20
N GLY A 32 10.31 26.27 27.49
CA GLY A 32 10.60 25.77 26.14
C GLY A 32 10.84 24.27 26.09
N VAL A 33 11.62 23.74 27.04
CA VAL A 33 11.86 22.30 27.16
C VAL A 33 10.57 21.56 27.53
N ALA A 34 9.76 22.09 28.45
CA ALA A 34 8.48 21.49 28.83
C ALA A 34 7.50 21.41 27.64
N VAL A 35 7.42 22.46 26.82
CA VAL A 35 6.59 22.48 25.60
C VAL A 35 7.09 21.44 24.58
N LEU A 36 8.41 21.34 24.36
CA LEU A 36 8.99 20.33 23.48
C LEU A 36 8.71 18.90 23.96
N LEU A 37 8.75 18.67 25.28
CA LEU A 37 8.47 17.37 25.88
C LEU A 37 7.00 16.97 25.69
N ILE A 38 6.06 17.92 25.85
CA ILE A 38 4.64 17.68 25.59
C ILE A 38 4.40 17.36 24.11
N LEU A 39 5.03 18.11 23.20
CA LEU A 39 4.91 17.86 21.75
C LEU A 39 5.49 16.49 21.37
N PHE A 40 6.61 16.10 21.97
CA PHE A 40 7.21 14.79 21.76
C PHE A 40 6.29 13.66 22.26
N LEU A 41 5.72 13.80 23.46
CA LEU A 41 4.78 12.83 24.01
C LEU A 41 3.50 12.72 23.18
N ALA A 42 2.95 13.85 22.72
CA ALA A 42 1.78 13.87 21.85
C ALA A 42 2.05 13.21 20.50
N GLY A 43 3.21 13.50 19.88
CA GLY A 43 3.64 12.87 18.63
C GLY A 43 3.87 11.37 18.78
N TYR A 44 4.51 10.94 19.88
CA TYR A 44 4.71 9.52 20.18
C TYR A 44 3.38 8.79 20.42
N ALA A 45 2.47 9.37 21.22
CA ALA A 45 1.15 8.82 21.47
C ALA A 45 0.31 8.71 20.19
N PHE A 46 0.39 9.72 19.31
CA PHE A 46 -0.28 9.68 18.01
C PHE A 46 0.29 8.57 17.11
N LYS A 47 1.62 8.43 17.06
CA LYS A 47 2.29 7.37 16.29
C LYS A 47 1.92 5.96 16.79
N THR A 48 1.91 5.73 18.11
CA THR A 48 1.55 4.43 18.68
C THR A 48 0.07 4.12 18.49
N MET A 49 -0.83 5.11 18.63
CA MET A 49 -2.23 4.93 18.31
C MET A 49 -2.45 4.59 16.83
N GLN A 50 -1.74 5.24 15.91
CA GLN A 50 -1.89 4.97 14.49
C GLN A 50 -1.35 3.60 14.08
N ALA A 51 -0.22 3.17 14.65
CA ALA A 51 0.28 1.81 14.49
C ALA A 51 -0.74 0.78 15.01
N SER A 52 -1.30 0.98 16.21
CA SER A 52 -2.30 0.09 16.77
C SER A 52 -3.59 -0.01 15.95
N LYS A 53 -3.99 1.10 15.29
CA LYS A 53 -5.11 1.09 14.34
C LYS A 53 -4.78 0.26 13.11
N ASN A 54 -3.64 0.50 12.46
CA ASN A 54 -3.26 -0.25 11.25
C ASN A 54 -3.15 -1.76 11.50
N ASP A 55 -2.60 -2.16 12.64
CA ASP A 55 -2.51 -3.57 13.03
C ASP A 55 -3.89 -4.19 13.29
N LEU A 56 -4.79 -3.43 13.95
CA LEU A 56 -6.18 -3.85 14.14
C LEU A 56 -6.92 -3.98 12.80
N LEU A 57 -6.66 -3.10 11.85
CA LEU A 57 -7.23 -3.17 10.50
C LEU A 57 -6.73 -4.37 9.73
N ALA A 58 -5.43 -4.64 9.75
CA ALA A 58 -4.86 -5.82 9.13
C ALA A 58 -5.45 -7.10 9.75
N SER A 59 -5.63 -7.14 11.07
CA SER A 59 -6.27 -8.26 11.76
C SER A 59 -7.74 -8.41 11.37
N LYS A 60 -8.53 -7.33 11.35
CA LYS A 60 -9.94 -7.35 10.96
C LYS A 60 -10.12 -7.77 9.50
N ALA A 61 -9.27 -7.24 8.60
CA ALA A 61 -9.26 -7.61 7.18
C ALA A 61 -8.99 -9.10 7.00
N GLY A 62 -7.93 -9.61 7.64
CA GLY A 62 -7.57 -11.03 7.55
C GLY A 62 -8.63 -11.96 8.14
N GLN A 63 -9.26 -11.58 9.26
CA GLN A 63 -10.36 -12.36 9.85
C GLN A 63 -11.59 -12.43 8.92
N LEU A 64 -12.00 -11.30 8.35
CA LEU A 64 -13.15 -11.27 7.43
C LEU A 64 -12.85 -11.98 6.11
N GLU A 65 -11.64 -11.85 5.59
CA GLU A 65 -11.17 -12.59 4.42
C GLU A 65 -11.25 -14.11 4.65
N MET A 66 -10.77 -14.60 5.80
CA MET A 66 -10.86 -16.01 6.17
C MET A 66 -12.31 -16.47 6.24
N ILE A 67 -13.20 -15.69 6.88
CA ILE A 67 -14.62 -16.03 7.00
C ILE A 67 -15.32 -16.09 5.64
N VAL A 68 -15.06 -15.13 4.76
CA VAL A 68 -15.67 -15.07 3.42
C VAL A 68 -15.14 -16.21 2.54
N THR A 69 -13.86 -16.54 2.64
CA THR A 69 -13.24 -17.63 1.86
C THR A 69 -13.71 -19.01 2.33
N MET A 70 -13.93 -19.19 3.64
CA MET A 70 -14.40 -20.46 4.22
C MET A 70 -15.92 -20.63 4.15
N SER A 71 -16.68 -19.52 4.13
CA SER A 71 -18.13 -19.52 4.12
C SER A 71 -18.66 -18.32 3.32
N CYS A 72 -19.00 -18.54 2.05
CA CYS A 72 -19.55 -17.50 1.18
C CYS A 72 -21.06 -17.30 1.41
N GLY A 73 -21.44 -17.01 2.65
CA GLY A 73 -22.78 -16.49 2.92
C GLY A 73 -22.87 -15.03 2.48
N LYS A 74 -24.03 -14.64 1.92
CA LYS A 74 -24.27 -13.25 1.45
C LYS A 74 -23.93 -12.22 2.53
N ASN A 75 -24.29 -12.48 3.79
CA ASN A 75 -24.03 -11.57 4.91
C ASN A 75 -22.54 -11.39 5.20
N GLN A 76 -21.75 -12.46 5.09
CA GLN A 76 -20.31 -12.43 5.28
C GLN A 76 -19.65 -11.60 4.17
N LEU A 77 -20.09 -11.78 2.92
CA LEU A 77 -19.61 -11.00 1.79
C LEU A 77 -19.97 -9.51 1.92
N TYR A 78 -21.20 -9.17 2.34
CA TYR A 78 -21.59 -7.79 2.61
C TYR A 78 -20.75 -7.15 3.71
N ASN A 79 -20.48 -7.86 4.80
CA ASN A 79 -19.64 -7.37 5.89
C ASN A 79 -18.19 -7.13 5.43
N TYR A 80 -17.68 -7.97 4.53
CA TYR A 80 -16.35 -7.77 3.96
C TYR A 80 -16.32 -6.59 3.00
N LEU A 81 -17.31 -6.46 2.12
CA LEU A 81 -17.43 -5.32 1.21
C LEU A 81 -17.61 -3.99 1.95
N ALA A 82 -18.25 -3.97 3.13
CA ALA A 82 -18.35 -2.77 3.96
C ALA A 82 -16.96 -2.18 4.34
N MET A 83 -15.91 -3.01 4.36
CA MET A 83 -14.54 -2.54 4.59
C MET A 83 -14.04 -1.56 3.52
N THR A 84 -14.55 -1.65 2.29
CA THR A 84 -14.20 -0.70 1.21
C THR A 84 -14.61 0.72 1.55
N THR A 85 -15.68 0.89 2.32
CA THR A 85 -16.19 2.20 2.77
C THR A 85 -15.51 2.62 4.06
N GLU A 86 -15.36 1.71 5.02
CA GLU A 86 -14.71 2.00 6.32
C GLU A 86 -13.21 2.33 6.14
N TYR A 87 -12.54 1.64 5.22
CA TYR A 87 -11.09 1.72 5.01
C TYR A 87 -10.75 1.75 3.51
N PRO A 88 -10.86 2.92 2.85
CA PRO A 88 -10.62 3.03 1.41
C PRO A 88 -9.24 2.53 0.95
N ALA A 89 -8.22 2.60 1.82
CA ALA A 89 -6.87 2.15 1.52
C ALA A 89 -6.74 0.64 1.22
N VAL A 90 -7.70 -0.18 1.67
CA VAL A 90 -7.75 -1.62 1.36
C VAL A 90 -8.86 -1.97 0.39
N GLY A 91 -9.60 -0.96 -0.12
CA GLY A 91 -10.79 -1.17 -0.94
C GLY A 91 -10.52 -1.98 -2.21
N ASP A 92 -9.42 -1.68 -2.91
CA ASP A 92 -9.03 -2.40 -4.13
C ASP A 92 -8.73 -3.88 -3.85
N TYR A 93 -8.03 -4.17 -2.75
CA TYR A 93 -7.76 -5.55 -2.31
C TYR A 93 -9.04 -6.30 -1.95
N VAL A 94 -9.92 -5.67 -1.17
CA VAL A 94 -11.20 -6.24 -0.76
C VAL A 94 -12.06 -6.55 -1.99
N ASN A 95 -12.11 -5.65 -2.97
CA ASN A 95 -12.83 -5.86 -4.23
C ASN A 95 -12.26 -7.03 -5.03
N LEU A 96 -10.93 -7.14 -5.15
CA LEU A 96 -10.27 -8.27 -5.80
C LEU A 96 -10.65 -9.61 -5.12
N LYS A 97 -10.48 -9.71 -3.80
CA LYS A 97 -10.75 -10.94 -3.05
C LYS A 97 -12.23 -11.31 -3.05
N ALA A 98 -13.12 -10.32 -2.93
CA ALA A 98 -14.56 -10.54 -3.02
C ALA A 98 -14.96 -11.05 -4.42
N GLY A 99 -14.39 -10.46 -5.49
CA GLY A 99 -14.57 -10.94 -6.86
C GLY A 99 -14.07 -12.38 -7.06
N GLU A 100 -12.89 -12.70 -6.54
CA GLU A 100 -12.34 -14.07 -6.56
C GLU A 100 -13.27 -15.07 -5.87
N VAL A 101 -13.75 -14.74 -4.67
CA VAL A 101 -14.68 -15.63 -3.93
C VAL A 101 -15.97 -15.83 -4.71
N LEU A 102 -16.54 -14.78 -5.30
CA LEU A 102 -17.74 -14.92 -6.13
C LEU A 102 -17.51 -15.81 -7.35
N LEU A 103 -16.36 -15.68 -8.03
CA LEU A 103 -15.99 -16.57 -9.13
C LEU A 103 -15.86 -18.03 -8.69
N VAL A 104 -15.22 -18.30 -7.56
CA VAL A 104 -15.10 -19.66 -6.99
C VAL A 104 -16.47 -20.27 -6.71
N ASN A 105 -17.44 -19.45 -6.31
CA ASN A 105 -18.82 -19.88 -6.08
C ASN A 105 -19.69 -19.88 -7.35
N GLY A 106 -19.12 -19.55 -8.52
CA GLY A 106 -19.81 -19.53 -9.81
C GLY A 106 -20.66 -18.28 -10.08
N ASP A 107 -20.63 -17.27 -9.21
CA ASP A 107 -21.35 -16.01 -9.39
C ASP A 107 -20.53 -15.01 -10.23
N LYS A 108 -20.52 -15.23 -11.54
CA LYS A 108 -19.81 -14.40 -12.52
C LYS A 108 -20.37 -12.98 -12.60
N ASP A 109 -21.69 -12.83 -12.51
CA ASP A 109 -22.37 -11.53 -12.63
C ASP A 109 -22.08 -10.64 -11.42
N GLY A 110 -22.01 -11.22 -10.22
CA GLY A 110 -21.59 -10.52 -9.01
C GLY A 110 -20.10 -10.20 -8.99
N ALA A 111 -19.26 -11.08 -9.55
CA ALA A 111 -17.81 -10.88 -9.57
C ALA A 111 -17.35 -9.75 -10.52
N ALA A 112 -17.94 -9.67 -11.71
CA ALA A 112 -17.55 -8.73 -12.76
C ALA A 112 -17.43 -7.26 -12.29
N PRO A 113 -18.43 -6.66 -11.62
CA PRO A 113 -18.32 -5.28 -11.15
C PRO A 113 -17.23 -5.11 -10.08
N LEU A 114 -17.02 -6.10 -9.20
CA LEU A 114 -16.01 -6.01 -8.15
C LEU A 114 -14.60 -6.01 -8.75
N LEU A 115 -14.33 -6.92 -9.71
CA LEU A 115 -13.05 -6.98 -10.41
C LEU A 115 -12.79 -5.71 -11.23
N ALA A 116 -13.82 -5.13 -11.86
CA ALA A 116 -13.69 -3.86 -12.58
C ALA A 116 -13.35 -2.67 -11.66
N THR A 117 -13.74 -2.74 -10.38
CA THR A 117 -13.50 -1.67 -9.40
C THR A 117 -12.17 -1.84 -8.66
N ALA A 118 -11.53 -3.01 -8.72
CA ALA A 118 -10.22 -3.24 -8.11
C ALA A 118 -9.14 -2.48 -8.88
N GLY A 119 -8.68 -1.36 -8.32
CA GLY A 119 -7.69 -0.46 -8.91
C GLY A 119 -6.26 -0.66 -8.42
N GLY A 120 -5.44 0.36 -8.67
CA GLY A 120 -4.08 0.46 -8.16
C GLY A 120 -3.18 -0.72 -8.53
N ASP A 121 -2.41 -1.20 -7.55
CA ASP A 121 -1.49 -2.33 -7.74
C ASP A 121 -2.19 -3.67 -8.02
N TYR A 122 -3.49 -3.77 -7.70
CA TYR A 122 -4.29 -4.98 -7.90
C TYR A 122 -4.98 -5.04 -9.26
N LYS A 123 -5.00 -3.92 -10.01
CA LYS A 123 -5.73 -3.80 -11.27
C LYS A 123 -5.36 -4.88 -12.28
N GLU A 124 -4.07 -5.11 -12.47
CA GLU A 124 -3.58 -6.08 -13.45
C GLU A 124 -3.97 -7.51 -13.07
N LEU A 125 -3.95 -7.83 -11.77
CA LEU A 125 -4.38 -9.13 -11.28
C LEU A 125 -5.89 -9.32 -11.41
N ALA A 126 -6.68 -8.29 -11.09
CA ALA A 126 -8.13 -8.30 -11.25
C ALA A 126 -8.54 -8.50 -12.72
N ASP A 127 -7.87 -7.82 -13.65
CA ASP A 127 -8.10 -7.98 -15.09
C ASP A 127 -7.68 -9.36 -15.58
N GLY A 128 -6.56 -9.90 -15.07
CA GLY A 128 -6.14 -11.25 -15.41
C GLY A 128 -7.18 -12.29 -14.99
N LEU A 129 -7.70 -12.17 -13.78
CA LEU A 129 -8.74 -13.05 -13.26
C LEU A 129 -10.06 -12.88 -14.03
N ALA A 130 -10.45 -11.65 -14.35
CA ALA A 130 -11.64 -11.37 -15.13
C ALA A 130 -11.55 -11.99 -16.53
N PHE A 131 -10.40 -11.84 -17.20
CA PHE A 131 -10.12 -12.45 -18.49
C PHE A 131 -10.22 -13.99 -18.42
N ASP A 132 -9.54 -14.62 -17.46
CA ASP A 132 -9.51 -16.09 -17.33
C ASP A 132 -10.91 -16.66 -17.00
N ALA A 133 -11.73 -15.93 -16.25
CA ALA A 133 -13.09 -16.31 -15.94
C ALA A 133 -14.10 -16.01 -17.07
N GLY A 134 -13.68 -15.31 -18.13
CA GLY A 134 -14.53 -14.87 -19.22
C GLY A 134 -15.58 -13.85 -18.77
N VAL A 135 -15.22 -12.99 -17.82
CA VAL A 135 -16.09 -11.90 -17.32
C VAL A 135 -15.47 -10.55 -17.64
N GLY A 136 -16.33 -9.57 -17.91
CA GLY A 136 -15.87 -8.25 -18.35
C GLY A 136 -15.28 -8.25 -19.76
N ASN A 137 -14.77 -7.10 -20.18
CA ASN A 137 -14.17 -6.90 -21.50
C ASN A 137 -12.70 -6.50 -21.35
N ILE A 138 -11.84 -7.51 -21.15
CA ILE A 138 -10.41 -7.30 -20.97
C ILE A 138 -9.69 -7.52 -22.29
N ASN A 139 -8.91 -6.53 -22.73
CA ASN A 139 -8.03 -6.65 -23.88
C ASN A 139 -6.59 -6.95 -23.41
N PRO A 140 -6.09 -8.20 -23.57
CA PRO A 140 -4.74 -8.59 -23.16
C PRO A 140 -3.62 -7.75 -23.78
N GLU A 141 -3.84 -7.19 -24.97
CA GLU A 141 -2.81 -6.43 -25.70
C GLU A 141 -2.38 -5.16 -24.97
N THR A 142 -3.28 -4.59 -24.16
CA THR A 142 -2.99 -3.39 -23.37
C THR A 142 -1.87 -3.62 -22.33
N TYR A 143 -1.60 -4.88 -21.99
CA TYR A 143 -0.61 -5.27 -21.00
C TYR A 143 0.72 -5.77 -21.58
N LEU A 144 0.86 -5.91 -22.90
CA LEU A 144 2.09 -6.46 -23.53
C LEU A 144 3.32 -5.57 -23.37
N THR A 145 3.12 -4.27 -23.14
CA THR A 145 4.18 -3.27 -23.00
C THR A 145 4.38 -2.80 -21.57
N ALA A 146 3.32 -2.76 -20.76
CA ALA A 146 3.32 -2.13 -19.44
C ALA A 146 2.92 -3.07 -18.28
N GLY A 147 2.48 -4.30 -18.56
CA GLY A 147 2.08 -5.26 -17.53
C GLY A 147 3.26 -5.84 -16.75
N LYS A 148 3.11 -5.98 -15.43
CA LYS A 148 4.06 -6.67 -14.55
C LYS A 148 4.10 -8.18 -14.85
N MET A 149 2.99 -8.76 -15.32
CA MET A 149 2.84 -10.18 -15.67
C MET A 149 3.01 -10.45 -17.17
N GLY A 150 4.01 -9.81 -17.80
CA GLY A 150 4.15 -9.74 -19.26
C GLY A 150 4.04 -11.08 -19.99
N ALA A 151 4.77 -12.12 -19.58
CA ALA A 151 4.70 -13.44 -20.23
C ALA A 151 3.29 -14.06 -20.22
N LEU A 152 2.56 -13.89 -19.12
CA LEU A 152 1.18 -14.38 -18.99
C LEU A 152 0.23 -13.59 -19.91
N TRP A 153 0.46 -12.28 -20.07
CA TRP A 153 -0.31 -11.48 -21.02
C TRP A 153 -0.01 -11.80 -22.48
N TYR A 154 1.23 -12.12 -22.83
CA TYR A 154 1.55 -12.64 -24.17
C TYR A 154 0.81 -13.94 -24.46
N TYR A 155 0.79 -14.87 -23.49
CA TYR A 155 0.03 -16.10 -23.60
C TYR A 155 -1.48 -15.85 -23.75
N ARG A 156 -2.08 -15.01 -22.90
CA ARG A 156 -3.51 -14.64 -23.00
C ARG A 156 -3.84 -13.94 -24.33
N ALA A 157 -2.97 -13.03 -24.79
CA ALA A 157 -3.16 -12.32 -26.06
C ALA A 157 -3.08 -13.28 -27.26
N TYR A 158 -2.17 -14.26 -27.20
CA TYR A 158 -2.05 -15.31 -28.20
C TYR A 158 -3.34 -16.15 -28.31
N LEU A 159 -3.89 -16.57 -27.16
CA LEU A 159 -5.14 -17.33 -27.09
C LEU A 159 -6.38 -16.52 -27.54
N ALA A 160 -6.36 -15.21 -27.33
CA ALA A 160 -7.47 -14.32 -27.70
C ALA A 160 -7.42 -13.82 -29.16
N SER A 161 -6.33 -14.09 -29.88
CA SER A 161 -6.10 -13.58 -31.24
C SER A 161 -6.17 -14.69 -32.26
N GLU A 162 -6.43 -14.33 -33.52
CA GLU A 162 -6.43 -15.25 -34.65
C GLU A 162 -5.62 -14.68 -35.83
N GLY A 163 -5.24 -15.55 -36.76
CA GLY A 163 -4.63 -15.15 -38.04
C GLY A 163 -3.28 -14.47 -37.89
N ASP A 164 -3.07 -13.39 -38.64
CA ASP A 164 -1.76 -12.71 -38.70
C ASP A 164 -1.37 -12.06 -37.37
N LYS A 165 -2.37 -11.59 -36.62
CA LYS A 165 -2.15 -10.98 -35.30
C LYS A 165 -1.62 -11.99 -34.29
N GLN A 166 -2.18 -13.19 -34.31
CA GLN A 166 -1.73 -14.28 -33.44
C GLN A 166 -0.26 -14.64 -33.70
N LYS A 167 0.16 -14.68 -34.98
CA LYS A 167 1.55 -14.91 -35.37
C LYS A 167 2.48 -13.78 -34.91
N GLU A 168 2.07 -12.52 -35.07
CA GLU A 168 2.84 -11.36 -34.61
C GLU A 168 3.09 -11.41 -33.09
N ILE A 169 2.05 -11.74 -32.31
CA ILE A 169 2.16 -11.89 -30.86
C ILE A 169 3.13 -13.04 -30.52
N LEU A 170 3.02 -14.18 -31.18
CA LEU A 170 3.88 -15.34 -30.94
C LEU A 170 5.36 -15.04 -31.24
N GLU A 171 5.66 -14.41 -32.37
CA GLU A 171 7.03 -14.04 -32.73
C GLU A 171 7.61 -13.03 -31.72
N THR A 172 6.80 -12.08 -31.27
CA THR A 172 7.22 -11.15 -30.21
C THR A 172 7.42 -11.88 -28.86
N PHE A 173 6.58 -12.87 -28.56
CA PHE A 173 6.69 -13.67 -27.33
C PHE A 173 7.99 -14.47 -27.30
N LYS A 174 8.34 -15.14 -28.41
CA LYS A 174 9.61 -15.87 -28.57
C LYS A 174 10.83 -14.99 -28.32
N VAL A 175 10.84 -13.78 -28.86
CA VAL A 175 11.96 -12.86 -28.71
C VAL A 175 12.09 -12.36 -27.26
N LYS A 176 10.99 -11.99 -26.61
CA LYS A 176 11.02 -11.42 -25.26
C LYS A 176 11.20 -12.46 -24.15
N TYR A 177 10.65 -13.66 -24.33
CA TYR A 177 10.59 -14.68 -23.27
C TYR A 177 10.96 -16.09 -23.81
N PRO A 178 12.15 -16.26 -24.40
CA PRO A 178 12.52 -17.48 -25.14
C PRO A 178 12.51 -18.77 -24.31
N ASN A 179 12.71 -18.68 -23.00
CA ASN A 179 12.79 -19.85 -22.10
C ASN A 179 11.53 -20.00 -21.22
N ASN A 180 10.42 -19.35 -21.56
CA ASN A 180 9.22 -19.38 -20.72
C ASN A 180 8.38 -20.65 -20.94
N GLU A 181 7.87 -21.25 -19.86
CA GLU A 181 7.05 -22.47 -19.94
C GLU A 181 5.73 -22.28 -20.72
N LEU A 182 5.11 -21.10 -20.65
CA LEU A 182 3.88 -20.82 -21.40
C LEU A 182 4.15 -20.76 -22.91
N LEU A 183 5.32 -20.26 -23.31
CA LEU A 183 5.75 -20.29 -24.71
C LEU A 183 5.97 -21.75 -25.16
N GLN A 184 6.68 -22.55 -24.36
CA GLN A 184 6.87 -23.97 -24.67
C GLN A 184 5.54 -24.73 -24.77
N GLN A 185 4.53 -24.37 -23.97
CA GLN A 185 3.20 -24.97 -24.06
C GLN A 185 2.53 -24.65 -25.40
N ILE A 186 2.60 -23.40 -25.87
CA ILE A 186 2.10 -23.01 -27.21
C ILE A 186 2.82 -23.84 -28.28
N GLU A 187 4.15 -23.89 -28.24
CA GLU A 187 4.93 -24.61 -29.25
C GLU A 187 4.66 -26.12 -29.27
N ARG A 188 4.27 -26.72 -28.14
CA ARG A 188 3.84 -28.13 -28.06
C ARG A 188 2.42 -28.35 -28.56
N TRP A 189 1.55 -27.34 -28.54
CA TRP A 189 0.18 -27.45 -29.04
C TRP A 189 0.08 -27.20 -30.54
N ASP A 190 0.91 -26.29 -31.06
CA ASP A 190 0.89 -25.90 -32.47
C ASP A 190 1.95 -26.60 -33.34
N GLY A 191 2.90 -27.31 -32.72
CA GLY A 191 3.91 -28.14 -33.38
C GLY A 191 3.47 -29.59 -33.56
#